data_AF-A0A936Y889-F1
#
_entry.id   AF-A0A936Y889-F1
#
_cell.length_a   1.000
_cell.length_b   1.000
_cell.length_c   1.000
_cell.angle_alpha   90.00
_cell.angle_beta   90.00
_cell.angle_gamma   90.00
#
_symmetry.space_group_name_H-M   'P 1'
#
loop_
_entity.id
_entity.type
_entity.pdbx_description
1 polymer ?
#
loop_
_entity_poly.entity_id
_entity_poly.type
_entity_poly.pdbx_seq_one_letter_code
_entity_poly.pdbx_strand_id
1 'polypeptide(L)' 'MATSNEARNAINQIYREILRRDADSAGMNAQISGLRSGMSLAQIRRAIADSPEARNRK' A
#
# COMPACT_ATOMS: atom_id res chain seq x y z
N MET A 1 -18.08 5.07 9.52
CA MET A 1 -16.73 5.36 9.01
C MET A 1 -16.31 4.23 8.07
N ALA A 2 -16.72 4.31 6.81
CA ALA A 2 -16.52 3.29 5.76
C ALA A 2 -15.46 3.76 4.74
N THR A 3 -14.37 4.35 5.23
CA THR A 3 -13.23 4.78 4.39
C THR A 3 -11.95 4.04 4.76
N SER A 4 -11.81 3.57 6.00
CA SER A 4 -10.60 2.89 6.47
C SER A 4 -10.50 1.44 5.99
N ASN A 5 -11.63 0.72 5.90
CA ASN A 5 -11.64 -0.70 5.49
C ASN A 5 -11.47 -0.85 3.98
N GLU A 6 -12.13 0.01 3.21
CA GLU A 6 -12.04 0.12 1.75
C GLU A 6 -10.62 0.51 1.34
N ALA A 7 -10.02 1.49 2.03
CA ALA A 7 -8.62 1.87 1.84
C ALA A 7 -7.66 0.69 2.12
N ARG A 8 -7.86 -0.03 3.23
CA ARG A 8 -7.07 -1.21 3.58
C ARG A 8 -7.18 -2.31 2.51
N ASN A 9 -8.38 -2.56 2.02
CA ASN A 9 -8.61 -3.55 0.96
C ASN A 9 -7.91 -3.15 -0.34
N ALA A 10 -8.01 -1.88 -0.74
CA ALA A 10 -7.31 -1.36 -1.92
C ALA A 10 -5.78 -1.45 -1.79
N ILE A 11 -5.23 -1.08 -0.63
CA ILE A 11 -3.79 -1.21 -0.35
C ILE A 11 -3.37 -2.68 -0.40
N ASN A 12 -4.12 -3.58 0.21
CA ASN A 12 -3.83 -5.02 0.16
C ASN A 12 -3.84 -5.57 -1.27
N GLN A 13 -4.78 -5.13 -2.10
CA GLN A 13 -4.79 -5.52 -3.51
C GLN A 13 -3.53 -5.07 -4.23
N ILE A 14 -3.10 -3.82 -4.02
CA ILE A 14 -1.86 -3.29 -4.60
C ILE A 14 -0.63 -4.10 -4.15
N TYR A 15 -0.55 -4.45 -2.85
CA TYR A 15 0.52 -5.31 -2.32
C TYR A 15 0.52 -6.69 -2.99
N ARG A 16 -0.66 -7.29 -3.21
CA ARG A 16 -0.76 -8.60 -3.89
C ARG A 16 -0.36 -8.52 -5.35
N GLU A 17 -0.69 -7.45 -6.05
CA GLU A 17 -0.32 -7.23 -7.46
C GLU A 17 1.18 -7.02 -7.64
N ILE A 18 1.83 -6.23 -6.76
CA ILE A 18 3.24 -5.86 -6.89
C ILE A 18 4.16 -6.87 -6.20
N LEU A 19 3.85 -7.23 -4.95
CA LEU A 19 4.74 -8.00 -4.07
C LEU A 19 4.30 -9.46 -3.91
N ARG A 20 3.17 -9.87 -4.51
CA ARG A 20 2.60 -11.22 -4.40
C ARG A 20 2.36 -11.67 -2.95
N ARG A 21 2.11 -10.72 -2.05
CA ARG A 21 1.79 -10.95 -0.63
C ARG A 21 0.78 -9.92 -0.15
N ASP A 22 0.16 -10.18 0.99
CA ASP A 22 -0.59 -9.15 1.69
C ASP A 22 0.34 -8.13 2.37
N ALA A 23 -0.18 -6.92 2.63
CA ALA A 23 0.53 -5.92 3.40
C ALA A 23 0.65 -6.40 4.86
N ASP A 24 1.84 -6.28 5.43
CA ASP A 24 2.00 -6.41 6.87
C ASP A 24 1.47 -5.16 7.60
N SER A 25 1.38 -5.24 8.93
CA SER A 25 0.86 -4.14 9.75
C SER A 25 1.64 -2.84 9.59
N ALA A 26 2.96 -2.91 9.36
CA ALA A 26 3.80 -1.72 9.21
C ALA A 26 3.59 -1.07 7.84
N GLY A 27 3.61 -1.85 6.76
CA GLY A 27 3.33 -1.40 5.41
C GLY A 27 1.93 -0.81 5.29
N MET A 28 0.92 -1.49 5.85
CA MET A 28 -0.45 -0.99 5.87
C MET A 28 -0.57 0.38 6.56
N ASN A 29 0.05 0.54 7.74
CA ASN A 29 0.01 1.81 8.47
C ASN A 29 0.73 2.94 7.72
N ALA A 30 1.84 2.65 7.04
CA ALA A 30 2.55 3.62 6.21
C ALA A 30 1.67 4.13 5.06
N GLN A 31 1.01 3.23 4.34
CA GLN A 31 0.15 3.61 3.20
C GLN A 31 -1.12 4.34 3.65
N ILE A 32 -1.74 3.91 4.77
CA ILE A 32 -2.89 4.63 5.36
C ILE A 32 -2.47 6.04 5.77
N SER A 33 -1.27 6.21 6.33
CA SER A 33 -0.75 7.54 6.68
C SER A 33 -0.58 8.40 5.43
N GLY A 34 -0.05 7.82 4.34
CA GLY A 34 0.01 8.50 3.04
C GLY A 34 -1.36 8.96 2.53
N LEU A 35 -2.39 8.10 2.60
CA LEU A 35 -3.77 8.49 2.25
C LEU A 35 -4.27 9.66 3.10
N ARG A 36 -4.01 9.62 4.42
CA ARG A 36 -4.39 10.71 5.34
C ARG A 36 -3.66 12.01 5.05
N SER A 37 -2.44 11.93 4.53
CA SER A 37 -1.66 13.08 4.06
C SER A 37 -2.08 13.58 2.67
N GLY A 38 -3.10 12.97 2.04
CA GLY A 38 -3.63 13.39 0.75
C GLY A 38 -3.04 12.67 -0.46
N MET A 39 -2.26 11.60 -0.27
CA MET A 39 -1.82 10.77 -1.40
C MET A 39 -3.01 10.03 -2.02
N SER A 40 -2.94 9.86 -3.33
CA SER A 40 -3.84 8.98 -4.10
C SER A 40 -3.37 7.52 -4.07
N LEU A 41 -4.28 6.58 -4.32
CA LEU A 41 -3.94 5.16 -4.49
C LEU A 41 -2.91 4.91 -5.60
N ALA A 42 -2.93 5.73 -6.66
CA ALA A 42 -1.94 5.65 -7.74
C ALA A 42 -0.52 6.07 -7.30
N GLN A 43 -0.41 7.04 -6.38
CA GLN A 43 0.87 7.40 -5.77
C GLN A 43 1.36 6.31 -4.82
N ILE A 44 0.46 5.73 -4.03
CA ILE A 44 0.78 4.59 -3.15
C ILE A 44 1.28 3.39 -3.95
N ARG A 45 0.61 3.05 -5.05
CA ARG A 45 1.05 1.98 -5.96
C ARG A 45 2.48 2.19 -6.44
N ARG A 46 2.82 3.41 -6.87
CA ARG A 46 4.19 3.76 -7.28
C ARG A 46 5.17 3.67 -6.12
N ALA A 47 4.81 4.21 -4.96
CA ALA A 47 5.65 4.16 -3.76
C ALA A 47 5.96 2.72 -3.34
N ILE A 48 4.99 1.80 -3.41
CA ILE A 48 5.19 0.37 -3.14
C ILE A 48 6.07 -0.28 -4.22
N ALA A 49 5.82 0.01 -5.50
CA ALA A 49 6.63 -0.54 -6.60
C ALA A 49 8.09 -0.08 -6.55
N ASP A 50 8.34 1.14 -6.06
CA ASP A 50 9.68 1.71 -5.92
C ASP A 50 10.34 1.37 -4.57
N SER A 51 9.59 0.79 -3.62
CA SER A 51 10.06 0.56 -2.26
C SER A 51 11.20 -0.47 -2.23
N PRO A 52 12.07 -0.41 -1.20
CA PRO A 52 13.08 -1.44 -0.98
C PRO A 52 12.48 -2.85 -0.91
N GLU A 53 11.22 -2.99 -0.49
CA GLU A 53 10.54 -4.29 -0.39
C GLU A 53 10.21 -4.88 -1.76
N ALA A 54 9.93 -4.03 -2.75
CA ALA A 54 9.79 -4.45 -4.15
C ALA A 54 11.16 -4.73 -4.79
N ARG A 55 12.17 -3.91 -4.47
CA ARG A 55 13.53 -4.07 -4.99
C ARG A 55 14.22 -5.33 -4.49
N ASN A 56 14.00 -5.70 -3.21
CA ASN A 56 14.55 -6.92 -2.61
C ASN A 56 13.83 -8.21 -3.07
N ARG A 57 12.74 -8.10 -3.83
CA ARG A 57 11.98 -9.24 -4.39
C ARG A 57 12.28 -9.51 -5.88
N LYS A 58 13.22 -8.80 -6.49
CA LYS A 58 13.70 -9.06 -7.86
C LYS A 58 14.73 -10.18 -7.90
#